data_AF-A0A9P6QFL4-F1
#
_entry.id   AF-A0A9P6QFL4-F1
#
_cell.length_a   1.000
_cell.length_b   1.000
_cell.length_c   1.000
_cell.angle_alpha   90.00
_cell.angle_beta   90.00
_cell.angle_gamma   90.00
#
_symmetry.space_group_name_H-M   'P 1'
#
loop_
_entity.id
_entity.type
_entity.pdbx_description
1 polymer ?
#
loop_
_entity_poly.entity_id
_entity_poly.type
_entity_poly.pdbx_seq_one_letter_code
_entity_poly.pdbx_strand_id
1 'polypeptide(L)'
;MLPNGGQGATNAIQGAVILSNCLYDLKNTSLPSIIDAFKDYRAQRYKLAKAQFDVSNFMPKIMSKIVSDQHNFEKSAMCRPQQLNWILVIPTRETAVVLPQKPSVRYQEEQEADQASTKN
;
A
#
# COMPACT_ATOMS: atom_id res chain seq x y z
N MET A 1 12.12 1.50 1.39
CA MET A 1 11.27 0.35 1.04
C MET A 1 12.13 -0.54 0.20
N LEU A 2 12.31 -1.77 0.65
CA LEU A 2 13.19 -2.72 0.00
C LEU A 2 12.44 -3.46 -1.11
N PRO A 3 13.13 -3.75 -2.23
CA PRO A 3 12.52 -4.43 -3.37
C PRO A 3 11.84 -5.75 -3.01
N ASN A 4 12.43 -6.49 -2.07
CA ASN A 4 11.96 -7.82 -1.66
C ASN A 4 10.55 -7.82 -1.05
N GLY A 5 10.06 -6.69 -0.54
CA GLY A 5 8.70 -6.59 -0.02
C GLY A 5 7.65 -6.34 -1.09
N GLY A 6 8.02 -6.00 -2.34
CA GLY A 6 7.09 -5.61 -3.39
C GLY A 6 6.25 -4.35 -3.10
N GLN A 7 6.41 -3.74 -1.91
CA GLN A 7 5.56 -2.68 -1.41
C GLN A 7 5.85 -1.31 -2.07
N GLY A 8 6.93 -1.16 -2.82
CA GLY A 8 7.28 0.10 -3.50
C GLY A 8 6.22 0.54 -4.52
N ALA A 9 5.79 -0.39 -5.37
CA ALA A 9 4.74 -0.13 -6.37
C ALA A 9 3.39 0.14 -5.71
N THR A 10 3.01 -0.63 -4.69
CA THR A 10 1.77 -0.42 -3.93
C THR A 10 1.75 0.92 -3.22
N ASN A 11 2.86 1.32 -2.58
CA ASN A 11 3.02 2.62 -1.92
C ASN A 11 2.88 3.78 -2.94
N ALA A 12 3.43 3.61 -4.14
CA ALA A 12 3.31 4.58 -5.23
C ALA A 12 1.87 4.70 -5.75
N ILE A 13 1.19 3.58 -6.00
CA ILE A 13 -0.22 3.57 -6.42
C ILE A 13 -1.09 4.24 -5.36
N GLN A 14 -0.94 3.88 -4.08
CA GLN A 14 -1.67 4.52 -2.99
C GLN A 14 -1.40 6.02 -2.91
N GLY A 15 -0.15 6.45 -3.12
CA GLY A 15 0.20 7.86 -3.20
C GLY A 15 -0.51 8.56 -4.37
N ALA A 16 -0.56 7.93 -5.54
CA ALA A 16 -1.23 8.48 -6.71
C ALA A 16 -2.74 8.69 -6.46
N VAL A 17 -3.45 7.71 -5.89
CA VAL A 17 -4.89 7.86 -5.63
C VAL A 17 -5.16 8.97 -4.62
N ILE A 18 -4.38 9.06 -3.54
CA ILE A 18 -4.57 10.14 -2.54
C ILE A 18 -4.30 11.51 -3.17
N LEU A 19 -3.24 11.63 -3.97
CA LEU A 19 -2.94 12.87 -4.68
C LEU A 19 -4.06 13.25 -5.65
N SER A 20 -4.61 12.29 -6.40
CA SER A 20 -5.75 12.52 -7.29
C SER A 20 -6.96 13.07 -6.53
N ASN A 21 -7.27 12.56 -5.34
CA ASN A 21 -8.34 13.09 -4.51
C ASN A 21 -8.07 14.54 -4.08
N CYS A 22 -6.85 14.83 -3.60
CA CYS A 22 -6.45 16.19 -3.22
C CYS A 22 -6.50 17.16 -4.40
N LEU A 23 -6.14 16.71 -5.61
CA LEU A 23 -6.21 17.51 -6.83
C LEU A 23 -7.66 17.71 -7.29
N TYR A 24 -8.52 16.71 -7.12
CA TYR A 24 -9.93 16.80 -7.45
C TYR A 24 -10.68 17.79 -6.55
N ASP A 25 -10.25 17.94 -5.30
CA ASP A 25 -10.80 18.92 -4.36
C ASP A 25 -10.26 20.35 -4.56
N LEU A 26 -9.37 20.59 -5.55
CA LEU A 26 -8.91 21.94 -5.87
C LEU A 26 -10.10 22.83 -6.29
N LYS A 27 -10.17 24.02 -5.67
CA LYS A 27 -11.17 25.05 -6.02
C LYS A 27 -10.73 25.89 -7.22
N ASN A 28 -9.43 26.08 -7.39
CA ASN A 28 -8.85 26.84 -8.50
C ASN A 28 -7.40 26.39 -8.77
N THR A 29 -6.83 26.88 -9.87
CA THR A 29 -5.44 26.59 -10.29
C THR A 29 -4.42 27.57 -9.71
N SER A 30 -4.78 28.32 -8.67
CA SER A 30 -3.84 29.26 -8.03
C SER A 30 -2.73 28.50 -7.32
N LEU A 31 -1.52 29.06 -7.34
CA LEU A 31 -0.36 28.48 -6.66
C LEU A 31 -0.61 28.20 -5.15
N PRO A 32 -1.25 29.09 -4.38
CA PRO A 32 -1.60 28.80 -2.98
C PRO A 32 -2.47 27.56 -2.82
N SER A 33 -3.50 27.41 -3.66
CA SER A 33 -4.42 26.26 -3.61
C SER A 33 -3.69 24.95 -3.94
N ILE A 34 -2.77 24.97 -4.90
CA ILE A 34 -1.94 23.82 -5.26
C ILE A 34 -1.02 23.43 -4.09
N ILE A 35 -0.36 24.42 -3.46
CA ILE A 35 0.51 24.17 -2.30
C ILE A 35 -0.28 23.54 -1.15
N ASP A 36 -1.48 24.03 -0.89
CA ASP A 36 -2.31 23.48 0.19
C ASP A 36 -2.78 22.06 -0.11
N ALA A 37 -3.11 21.72 -1.36
CA ALA A 37 -3.40 20.35 -1.78
C ALA A 37 -2.20 19.41 -1.54
N PHE A 38 -0.96 19.86 -1.82
CA PHE A 38 0.24 19.07 -1.54
C PHE A 38 0.54 18.94 -0.04
N LYS A 39 0.22 19.95 0.78
CA LYS A 39 0.31 19.83 2.24
C LYS A 39 -0.66 18.78 2.76
N ASP A 40 -1.90 18.77 2.26
CA ASP A 40 -2.91 17.79 2.66
C ASP A 40 -2.51 16.37 2.24
N TYR A 41 -2.05 16.19 0.99
CA TYR A 41 -1.47 14.94 0.51
C TYR A 41 -0.36 14.44 1.45
N ARG A 42 0.59 15.32 1.81
CA ARG A 42 1.69 14.99 2.72
C ARG A 42 1.18 14.60 4.10
N ALA A 43 0.20 15.31 4.65
CA ALA A 43 -0.39 15.02 5.96
C ALA A 43 -1.01 13.62 6.01
N GLN A 44 -1.69 13.21 4.93
CA GLN A 44 -2.30 11.89 4.81
C GLN A 44 -1.27 10.78 4.59
N ARG A 45 -0.27 10.99 3.71
CA ARG A 45 0.63 9.90 3.27
C ARG A 45 1.90 9.74 4.10
N TYR A 46 2.45 10.81 4.66
CA TYR A 46 3.82 10.81 5.19
C TYR A 46 4.01 9.81 6.33
N LYS A 47 3.10 9.80 7.32
CA LYS A 47 3.20 8.90 8.47
C LYS A 47 3.18 7.43 8.05
N LEU A 48 2.28 7.08 7.14
CA LEU A 48 2.10 5.72 6.61
C LEU A 48 3.30 5.29 5.77
N ALA A 49 3.81 6.17 4.91
CA ALA A 49 4.98 5.89 4.06
C ALA A 49 6.23 5.66 4.90
N LYS A 50 6.41 6.48 5.94
CA LYS A 50 7.52 6.33 6.89
C LYS A 50 7.45 5.00 7.64
N ALA A 51 6.29 4.66 8.19
CA ALA A 51 6.10 3.38 8.87
C ALA A 51 6.39 2.18 7.95
N GLN A 52 5.89 2.21 6.70
CA GLN A 52 6.17 1.18 5.70
C GLN A 52 7.66 1.11 5.34
N PHE A 53 8.33 2.25 5.25
CA PHE A 53 9.77 2.33 5.02
C PHE A 53 10.57 1.71 6.18
N ASP A 54 10.21 2.05 7.42
CA ASP A 54 10.88 1.58 8.64
C ASP A 54 10.71 0.07 8.82
N VAL A 55 9.47 -0.44 8.69
CA VAL A 55 9.18 -1.89 8.71
C VAL A 55 9.95 -2.60 7.62
N SER A 56 9.96 -2.04 6.41
CA SER A 56 10.66 -2.64 5.28
C SER A 56 12.16 -2.71 5.51
N ASN A 57 12.79 -1.75 6.18
CA ASN A 57 14.22 -1.80 6.52
C ASN A 57 14.54 -2.71 7.71
N PHE A 58 13.57 -2.95 8.59
CA PHE A 58 13.74 -3.83 9.75
C PHE A 58 13.62 -5.30 9.37
N MET A 59 12.67 -5.65 8.50
CA MET A 59 12.35 -7.04 8.17
C MET A 59 13.53 -7.89 7.64
N PRO A 60 14.45 -7.38 6.80
CA PRO A 60 15.63 -8.14 6.37
C PRO A 60 16.58 -8.47 7.50
N LYS A 61 16.66 -7.64 8.54
CA LYS A 61 17.54 -7.92 9.70
C LYS A 61 17.02 -9.10 10.50
N ILE A 62 15.69 -9.26 10.58
CA ILE A 62 15.06 -10.44 11.16
C ILE A 62 15.23 -11.63 10.21
N MET A 63 14.89 -11.45 8.94
CA MET A 63 14.88 -12.54 7.96
C MET A 63 16.29 -13.10 7.73
N SER A 64 17.32 -12.27 7.78
CA SER A 64 18.73 -12.71 7.76
C SER A 64 19.08 -13.59 8.95
N LYS A 65 18.58 -13.28 10.17
CA LYS A 65 18.76 -14.16 11.34
C LYS A 65 18.00 -15.47 11.19
N ILE A 66 16.73 -15.41 10.77
CA ILE A 66 15.91 -16.61 10.55
C ILE A 66 16.54 -17.52 9.49
N VAL A 67 17.01 -16.99 8.36
CA VAL A 67 17.69 -17.77 7.30
C VAL A 67 19.01 -18.37 7.79
N SER A 68 19.73 -17.66 8.66
CA SER A 68 20.96 -18.20 9.29
C SER A 68 20.65 -19.39 10.19
N ASP A 69 19.55 -19.35 10.94
CA ASP A 69 19.06 -20.48 11.74
C ASP A 69 18.48 -21.61 10.87
N GLN A 70 17.87 -21.26 9.72
CA GLN A 70 17.32 -22.22 8.76
C GLN A 70 18.41 -23.03 8.05
N HIS A 71 19.58 -22.45 7.80
CA HIS A 71 20.72 -23.18 7.24
C HIS A 71 21.23 -24.28 8.18
N ASN A 72 20.99 -24.16 9.50
CA ASN A 72 21.20 -25.24 10.46
C ASN A 72 20.07 -26.30 10.43
N PHE A 73 18.87 -25.95 9.98
CA PHE A 73 17.71 -26.85 9.83
C PHE A 73 17.68 -27.57 8.46
N GLU A 74 18.29 -27.01 7.42
CA GLU A 74 18.41 -27.64 6.09
C GLU A 74 19.23 -28.94 6.12
N LYS A 75 20.13 -29.09 7.09
CA LYS A 75 20.83 -30.38 7.32
C LYS A 75 19.90 -31.50 7.79
N SER A 76 18.70 -31.20 8.30
CA SER A 76 17.73 -32.20 8.79
C SER A 76 16.47 -32.37 7.93
N ALA A 77 16.27 -31.56 6.88
CA ALA A 77 15.04 -31.56 6.07
C ALA A 77 15.16 -32.28 4.70
N MET A 78 16.12 -33.19 4.56
CA MET A 78 16.28 -34.07 3.40
C MET A 78 15.11 -35.08 3.33
N CYS A 79 13.89 -34.63 2.97
CA CYS A 79 12.74 -35.43 2.53
C CYS A 79 11.55 -34.55 2.10
N ARG A 80 11.53 -34.07 0.85
CA ARG A 80 10.28 -33.76 0.12
C ARG A 80 10.45 -34.22 -1.34
N PRO A 81 9.59 -35.12 -1.87
CA PRO A 81 9.71 -35.61 -3.25
C PRO A 81 9.35 -34.52 -4.27
N GLN A 82 10.20 -34.38 -5.29
CA GLN A 82 10.28 -33.26 -6.24
C GLN A 82 9.16 -33.20 -7.31
N GLN A 83 8.02 -33.89 -7.16
CA GLN A 83 7.15 -34.21 -8.32
C GLN A 83 5.80 -33.45 -8.41
N LEU A 84 5.55 -32.43 -7.58
CA LEU A 84 4.32 -31.61 -7.65
C LEU A 84 4.59 -30.08 -7.63
N ASN A 85 5.71 -29.63 -8.21
CA ASN A 85 6.17 -28.24 -8.14
C ASN A 85 5.73 -27.34 -9.32
N TRP A 86 4.93 -27.86 -10.27
CA TRP A 86 4.59 -27.15 -11.52
C TRP A 86 3.26 -26.37 -11.45
N ILE A 87 2.40 -26.68 -10.47
CA ILE A 87 1.25 -25.82 -10.18
C ILE A 87 1.74 -24.78 -9.19
N LEU A 88 1.97 -23.57 -9.70
CA LEU A 88 2.15 -22.39 -8.87
C LEU A 88 0.91 -22.30 -7.95
N VAL A 89 1.07 -22.65 -6.68
CA VAL A 89 0.18 -22.15 -5.65
C VAL A 89 0.35 -20.65 -5.72
N ILE A 90 -0.62 -19.94 -6.30
CA ILE A 90 -0.69 -18.50 -6.17
C ILE A 90 -0.73 -18.30 -4.65
N PRO A 91 0.36 -17.83 -4.00
CA PRO A 91 0.27 -17.54 -2.58
C PRO A 91 -0.88 -16.56 -2.48
N THR A 92 -1.92 -16.91 -1.73
CA THR A 92 -3.14 -16.12 -1.58
C THR A 92 -2.66 -14.70 -1.39
N ARG A 93 -2.80 -13.89 -2.43
CA ARG A 93 -2.12 -12.60 -2.54
C ARG A 93 -2.67 -11.85 -1.35
N GLU A 94 -1.86 -11.68 -0.31
CA GLU A 94 -2.31 -11.03 0.92
C GLU A 94 -3.08 -9.82 0.45
N THR A 95 -4.38 -9.77 0.74
CA THR A 95 -5.17 -8.56 0.61
C THR A 95 -4.49 -7.61 1.57
N ALA A 96 -3.42 -6.96 1.09
CA ALA A 96 -2.67 -5.99 1.83
C ALA A 96 -3.74 -5.03 2.34
N VAL A 97 -3.83 -4.91 3.66
CA VAL A 97 -4.86 -4.10 4.31
C VAL A 97 -4.89 -2.76 3.57
N VAL A 98 -5.98 -2.51 2.85
CA VAL A 98 -6.15 -1.26 2.13
C VAL A 98 -6.23 -0.22 3.22
N LEU A 99 -5.19 0.60 3.32
CA LEU A 99 -5.15 1.65 4.33
C LEU A 99 -6.35 2.56 4.10
N PRO A 100 -7.07 2.96 5.17
CA PRO A 100 -8.24 3.80 5.04
C PRO A 100 -7.86 5.07 4.29
N GLN A 101 -8.51 5.27 3.14
CA GLN A 101 -8.31 6.41 2.28
C GLN A 101 -9.44 7.40 2.51
N LYS A 102 -9.09 8.69 2.66
CA LYS A 102 -10.08 9.75 2.70
C LYS A 102 -10.67 9.92 1.28
N PRO A 103 -11.99 9.78 1.08
CA PRO A 103 -12.64 10.13 -0.18
C PRO A 103 -12.54 11.64 -0.41
N SER A 104 -12.53 12.09 -1.67
CA SER A 104 -12.63 13.52 -1.97
C SER A 104 -13.98 14.06 -1.52
N VAL A 105 -14.01 15.29 -1.00
CA VAL A 105 -15.22 15.90 -0.44
C VAL A 105 -16.26 16.08 -1.54
N ARG A 106 -15.83 16.59 -2.70
CA ARG A 106 -16.71 16.79 -3.85
C ARG A 106 -17.35 15.48 -4.33
N TYR A 107 -16.60 14.38 -4.32
CA TYR A 107 -17.14 13.08 -4.74
C TYR A 107 -18.16 12.54 -3.74
N GLN A 108 -17.99 12.79 -2.45
CA GLN A 108 -18.98 12.41 -1.44
C GLN A 108 -20.31 13.15 -1.67
N GLU A 109 -20.24 14.45 -1.94
CA GLU A 109 -21.43 15.27 -2.25
C GLU A 109 -22.17 14.77 -3.51
N GLU A 110 -21.44 14.39 -4.57
CA GLU A 110 -22.02 13.81 -5.79
C GLU A 110 -22.71 12.46 -5.50
N GLN A 111 -22.09 11.58 -4.73
CA GLN A 111 -22.66 10.28 -4.36
C GLN A 111 -23.93 10.44 -3.50
N GLU A 112 -23.94 11.40 -2.59
CA GLU A 112 -25.11 11.71 -1.77
C GLU A 112 -26.29 12.24 -2.62
N ALA A 113 -26.00 13.08 -3.62
CA ALA A 113 -27.00 13.58 -4.56
C ALA A 113 -27.58 12.45 -5.45
N ASP A 114 -26.74 11.56 -5.98
CA ASP A 114 -27.18 10.42 -6.78
C ASP A 114 -28.06 9.46 -5.96
N GLN A 115 -27.68 9.18 -4.71
CA GLN A 115 -28.47 8.35 -3.80
C GLN A 115 -29.80 8.99 -3.41
N ALA A 116 -29.84 10.32 -3.28
CA ALA A 116 -31.08 11.05 -3.03
C ALA A 116 -32.02 11.02 -4.24
N SER A 117 -31.48 11.06 -5.47
CA SER A 117 -32.28 10.98 -6.70
C SER A 117 -32.93 9.59 -6.89
N THR A 118 -32.25 8.52 -6.48
CA THR A 118 -32.71 7.13 -6.66
C THR A 118 -33.81 6.74 -5.66
N LYS A 119 -33.99 7.52 -4.59
CA LYS A 119 -34.99 7.27 -3.53
C LYS A 119 -36.34 7.96 -3.76
N ASN A 120 -36.48 8.76 -4.83
CA ASN A 120 -37.74 9.40 -5.25
C ASN A 120 -38.33 8.67 -6.47
#